data_AF-A0ABD5GB14-F1
#
_entry.id   AF-A0ABD5GB14-F1
#
_cell.length_a   1.000
_cell.length_b   1.000
_cell.length_c   1.000
_cell.angle_alpha   90.00
_cell.angle_beta   90.00
_cell.angle_gamma   90.00
#
_symmetry.space_group_name_H-M   'P 1'
#
loop_
_entity.id
_entity.type
_entity.pdbx_description
1 polymer ?
#
loop_
_entity_poly.entity_id
_entity_poly.type
_entity_poly.pdbx_seq_one_letter_code
_entity_poly.pdbx_strand_id
1 'polypeptide(L)'
;MQESVNNFFFKILFCFSLFLCWVKVSLSGKGFLPVVSAGGGIDGYTSQVLYVREILEFGGDLFDQPPLIWIHLIRSSLFYYFDFLNYIGGAALVSFGVALFFIPIMRLFVCARFSYFSILLPILMVLISYRAVFVALSVGYVFLYFLCARRTIYLIFSFVFLNLSSASVLIGVLVVCVYAFRFSVWNWRLGVFLVSLLVSFMVSLQDKIVGFVSASAGYQPTVPIEGSGLLGVLTRSTIFTSFYEGDYIRGGIYLVLLFAVLLIVLSSLCVPKLRGYGFLFFASLPVFFLEGLGVVALIVPIFMFVCQVPLSINEGHYLLTRKWYKERYEQHSG
;
A
#
# COMPACT_ATOMS: atom_id res chain seq x y z
N MET A 1 -29.51 11.68 -6.09
CA MET A 1 -28.84 12.93 -6.55
C MET A 1 -27.84 13.46 -5.51
N GLN A 2 -28.15 13.41 -4.22
CA GLN A 2 -27.29 13.84 -3.10
C GLN A 2 -25.95 13.06 -2.96
N GLU A 3 -25.95 11.75 -3.25
CA GLU A 3 -24.72 10.92 -3.25
C GLU A 3 -23.72 11.26 -4.37
N SER A 4 -24.23 11.78 -5.50
CA SER A 4 -23.41 12.28 -6.61
C SER A 4 -22.72 13.58 -6.22
N VAL A 5 -23.42 14.45 -5.50
CA VAL A 5 -22.89 15.73 -5.02
C VAL A 5 -21.81 15.51 -3.95
N ASN A 6 -22.02 14.61 -2.99
CA ASN A 6 -21.01 14.31 -1.97
C ASN A 6 -19.76 13.62 -2.53
N ASN A 7 -19.91 12.70 -3.49
CA ASN A 7 -18.76 12.10 -4.19
C ASN A 7 -18.04 13.08 -5.12
N PHE A 8 -18.75 14.05 -5.68
CA PHE A 8 -18.17 15.09 -6.52
C PHE A 8 -17.42 16.12 -5.68
N PHE A 9 -18.02 16.57 -4.58
CA PHE A 9 -17.43 17.52 -3.65
C PHE A 9 -16.18 16.94 -2.98
N PHE A 10 -16.19 15.67 -2.57
CA PHE A 10 -15.01 15.02 -1.99
C PHE A 10 -13.88 14.84 -3.01
N LYS A 11 -14.21 14.49 -4.27
CA LYS A 11 -13.22 14.41 -5.36
C LYS A 11 -12.65 15.78 -5.71
N ILE A 12 -13.49 16.82 -5.74
CA ILE A 12 -13.06 18.20 -5.96
C ILE A 12 -12.18 18.64 -4.80
N LEU A 13 -12.62 18.51 -3.55
CA LEU A 13 -11.85 18.93 -2.38
C LEU A 13 -10.51 18.20 -2.31
N PHE A 14 -10.49 16.90 -2.64
CA PHE A 14 -9.26 16.10 -2.67
C PHE A 14 -8.32 16.54 -3.82
N CYS A 15 -8.80 16.59 -5.06
CA CYS A 15 -7.99 17.03 -6.20
C CYS A 15 -7.57 18.50 -6.06
N PHE A 16 -8.43 19.35 -5.51
CA PHE A 16 -8.17 20.75 -5.21
C PHE A 16 -7.17 20.89 -4.06
N SER A 17 -7.19 20.02 -3.04
CA SER A 17 -6.18 20.01 -1.97
C SER A 17 -4.81 19.54 -2.45
N LEU A 18 -4.75 18.53 -3.32
CA LEU A 18 -3.52 18.09 -3.99
C LEU A 18 -2.99 19.16 -4.94
N PHE A 19 -3.88 19.81 -5.69
CA PHE A 19 -3.54 20.93 -6.56
C PHE A 19 -3.08 22.14 -5.76
N LEU A 20 -3.73 22.52 -4.66
CA LEU A 20 -3.30 23.62 -3.78
C LEU A 20 -1.97 23.30 -3.08
N CYS A 21 -1.72 22.04 -2.74
CA CYS A 21 -0.43 21.60 -2.21
C CYS A 21 0.67 21.73 -3.28
N TRP A 22 0.43 21.24 -4.50
CA TRP A 22 1.32 21.40 -5.65
C TRP A 22 1.56 22.88 -6.00
N VAL A 23 0.50 23.69 -6.09
CA VAL A 23 0.55 25.13 -6.36
C VAL A 23 1.29 25.87 -5.25
N LYS A 24 1.12 25.52 -3.97
CA LYS A 24 1.88 26.15 -2.87
C LYS A 24 3.35 25.75 -2.89
N VAL A 25 3.67 24.50 -3.20
CA VAL A 25 5.06 24.03 -3.38
C VAL A 25 5.71 24.77 -4.56
N SER A 26 4.98 24.96 -5.67
CA SER A 26 5.49 25.63 -6.86
C SER A 26 5.51 27.16 -6.77
N LEU A 27 4.60 27.80 -6.00
CA LEU A 27 4.45 29.27 -5.96
C LEU A 27 5.01 29.94 -4.69
N SER A 28 5.18 29.23 -3.57
CA SER A 28 5.46 29.93 -2.32
C SER A 28 6.90 30.41 -2.16
N GLY A 29 7.86 29.91 -2.96
CA GLY A 29 9.29 30.23 -2.80
C GLY A 29 9.84 29.94 -1.40
N LYS A 30 9.05 29.29 -0.54
CA LYS A 30 9.38 28.91 0.82
C LYS A 30 9.86 27.47 0.74
N GLY A 31 11.15 27.26 1.05
CA GLY A 31 11.79 25.96 1.06
C GLY A 31 10.97 24.92 1.83
N PHE A 32 11.13 23.65 1.44
CA PHE A 32 10.38 22.55 2.02
C PHE A 32 10.49 22.55 3.56
N LEU A 33 9.44 22.13 4.27
CA LEU A 33 9.49 21.99 5.73
C LEU A 33 10.69 21.11 6.12
N PRO A 34 11.46 21.45 7.18
CA PRO A 34 12.66 20.70 7.55
C PRO A 34 12.29 19.25 7.87
N VAL A 35 12.88 18.32 7.11
CA VAL A 35 12.55 16.87 7.16
C VAL A 35 13.16 16.18 8.39
N VAL A 36 13.97 16.87 9.19
CA VAL A 36 14.75 16.26 10.28
C VAL A 36 14.71 17.12 11.54
N SER A 37 14.14 16.57 12.60
CA SER A 37 14.54 16.89 13.98
C SER A 37 15.98 16.39 14.15
N ALA A 38 16.89 17.31 14.48
CA ALA A 38 18.31 17.01 14.69
C ALA A 38 18.49 15.77 15.59
N GLY A 39 19.01 14.67 15.01
CA GLY A 39 19.33 13.43 15.73
C GLY A 39 18.60 12.15 15.30
N GLY A 40 17.59 12.22 14.41
CA GLY A 40 16.92 11.02 13.88
C GLY A 40 17.72 10.33 12.78
N GLY A 41 17.93 9.01 12.86
CA GLY A 41 18.57 8.23 11.80
C GLY A 41 17.84 8.35 10.45
N ILE A 42 18.59 8.50 9.36
CA ILE A 42 18.04 8.60 7.99
C ILE A 42 17.62 7.19 7.54
N ASP A 43 16.31 6.93 7.51
CA ASP A 43 15.77 5.71 6.90
C ASP A 43 15.72 5.84 5.35
N GLY A 44 15.58 4.71 4.66
CA GLY A 44 15.56 4.67 3.19
C GLY A 44 14.37 5.39 2.53
N TYR A 45 13.38 5.85 3.30
CA TYR A 45 12.27 6.65 2.79
C TYR A 45 12.56 8.15 2.98
N THR A 46 13.11 8.53 4.13
CA THR A 46 13.56 9.89 4.41
C THR A 46 14.66 10.31 3.43
N SER A 47 15.58 9.40 3.07
CA SER A 47 16.59 9.68 2.03
C SER A 47 15.96 9.98 0.67
N GLN A 48 14.85 9.33 0.30
CA GLN A 48 14.15 9.56 -0.97
C GLN A 48 13.42 10.89 -0.98
N VAL A 49 12.83 11.29 0.16
CA VAL A 49 12.19 12.60 0.31
C VAL A 49 13.24 13.72 0.23
N LEU A 50 14.37 13.55 0.91
CA LEU A 50 15.49 14.48 0.87
C LEU A 50 16.08 14.60 -0.54
N TYR A 51 16.25 13.49 -1.27
CA TYR A 51 16.76 13.50 -2.64
C TYR A 51 15.84 14.27 -3.61
N VAL A 52 14.52 14.06 -3.52
CA VAL A 52 13.54 14.83 -4.33
C VAL A 52 13.59 16.30 -3.98
N ARG A 53 13.69 16.62 -2.68
CA ARG A 53 13.82 17.99 -2.20
C ARG A 53 15.06 18.66 -2.75
N GLU A 54 16.21 18.00 -2.69
CA GLU A 54 17.49 18.51 -3.16
C GLU A 54 17.42 18.93 -4.63
N ILE A 55 16.90 18.05 -5.50
CA ILE A 55 16.74 18.33 -6.93
C ILE A 55 15.81 19.53 -7.17
N LEU A 56 14.70 19.62 -6.43
CA LEU A 56 13.73 20.70 -6.58
C LEU A 56 14.25 22.04 -6.03
N GLU A 57 15.03 22.03 -4.93
CA GLU A 57 15.64 23.24 -4.34
C GLU A 57 16.80 23.78 -5.18
N PHE A 58 17.55 22.90 -5.86
CA PHE A 58 18.62 23.30 -6.77
C PHE A 58 18.18 23.60 -8.21
N GLY A 59 16.86 23.56 -8.49
CA GLY A 59 16.31 23.90 -9.80
C GLY A 59 16.66 22.91 -10.91
N GLY A 60 16.92 21.65 -10.56
CA GLY A 60 17.18 20.60 -11.55
C GLY A 60 15.94 20.30 -12.40
N ASP A 61 16.14 20.04 -13.70
CA ASP A 61 15.06 19.57 -14.56
C ASP A 61 14.67 18.14 -14.19
N LEU A 62 13.40 17.92 -13.82
CA LEU A 62 12.84 16.61 -13.49
C LEU A 62 12.88 15.64 -14.68
N PHE A 63 12.87 16.15 -15.92
CA PHE A 63 12.90 15.32 -17.13
C PHE A 63 14.29 14.75 -17.42
N ASP A 64 15.35 15.39 -16.89
CA ASP A 64 16.74 14.92 -17.01
C ASP A 64 17.13 13.93 -15.90
N GLN A 65 16.25 13.72 -14.91
CA GLN A 65 16.50 12.82 -13.80
C GLN A 65 16.18 11.35 -14.12
N PRO A 66 16.85 10.38 -13.48
CA PRO A 66 16.56 8.97 -13.65
C PRO A 66 15.08 8.64 -13.37
N PRO A 67 14.46 7.65 -14.05
CA PRO A 67 13.04 7.32 -13.88
C PRO A 67 12.58 7.07 -12.43
N LEU A 68 13.51 6.68 -11.56
CA LEU A 68 13.30 6.48 -10.13
C LEU A 68 12.79 7.75 -9.41
N ILE A 69 13.18 8.95 -9.90
CA ILE A 69 12.75 10.22 -9.32
C ILE A 69 11.24 10.35 -9.27
N TRP A 70 10.54 9.81 -10.27
CA TRP A 70 9.08 9.89 -10.37
C TRP A 70 8.40 9.06 -9.30
N ILE A 71 8.98 7.90 -8.96
CA ILE A 71 8.51 7.05 -7.85
C ILE A 71 8.77 7.76 -6.52
N HIS A 72 9.94 8.37 -6.35
CA HIS A 72 10.25 9.15 -5.15
C HIS A 72 9.35 10.37 -5.03
N LEU A 73 9.03 11.05 -6.12
CA LEU A 73 8.13 12.20 -6.13
C LEU A 73 6.71 11.81 -5.71
N ILE A 74 6.21 10.64 -6.15
CA ILE A 74 4.94 10.08 -5.65
C ILE A 74 5.03 9.84 -4.13
N ARG A 75 6.10 9.20 -3.64
CA ARG A 75 6.30 8.94 -2.20
C ARG A 75 6.36 10.23 -1.38
N SER A 76 7.09 11.22 -1.87
CA SER A 76 7.26 12.53 -1.25
C SER A 76 5.98 13.35 -1.25
N SER A 77 5.14 13.25 -2.29
CA SER A 77 3.87 13.97 -2.35
C SER A 77 2.92 13.60 -1.20
N LEU A 78 2.86 12.30 -0.85
CA LEU A 78 2.11 11.84 0.31
C LEU A 78 2.75 12.29 1.62
N PHE A 79 4.09 12.23 1.71
CA PHE A 79 4.81 12.74 2.88
C PHE A 79 4.45 14.19 3.17
N TYR A 80 4.60 15.06 2.16
CA TYR A 80 4.35 16.50 2.30
C TYR A 80 2.91 16.81 2.69
N TYR A 81 1.94 16.05 2.16
CA TYR A 81 0.54 16.23 2.55
C TYR A 81 0.34 15.95 4.05
N PHE A 82 0.86 14.84 4.56
CA PHE A 82 0.68 14.48 5.98
C PHE A 82 1.55 15.28 6.93
N ASP A 83 2.75 15.68 6.50
CA ASP A 83 3.60 16.59 7.25
C ASP A 83 2.95 17.98 7.40
N PHE A 84 2.29 18.46 6.34
CA PHE A 84 1.50 19.69 6.39
C PHE A 84 0.30 19.58 7.36
N LEU A 85 -0.44 18.46 7.33
CA LEU A 85 -1.51 18.23 8.31
C LEU A 85 -0.97 18.20 9.74
N ASN A 86 0.18 17.56 9.95
CA ASN A 86 0.84 17.52 11.26
C ASN A 86 1.26 18.92 11.72
N TYR A 87 1.81 19.73 10.82
CA TYR A 87 2.21 21.11 11.10
C TYR A 87 1.04 21.99 11.52
N ILE A 88 -0.12 21.87 10.86
CA ILE A 88 -1.29 22.73 11.13
C ILE A 88 -2.11 22.26 12.33
N GLY A 89 -2.32 20.95 12.47
CA GLY A 89 -3.30 20.39 13.40
C GLY A 89 -2.80 19.19 14.21
N GLY A 90 -1.50 18.92 14.17
CA GLY A 90 -0.86 17.83 14.91
C GLY A 90 -1.34 16.44 14.51
N ALA A 91 -1.03 15.47 15.37
CA ALA A 91 -1.31 14.05 15.16
C ALA A 91 -2.81 13.73 14.99
N ALA A 92 -3.70 14.52 15.60
CA ALA A 92 -5.14 14.34 15.49
C ALA A 92 -5.64 14.61 14.06
N LEU A 93 -5.16 15.69 13.44
CA LEU A 93 -5.53 16.04 12.06
C LEU A 93 -4.95 15.05 11.04
N VAL A 94 -3.72 14.56 11.28
CA VAL A 94 -3.13 13.46 10.51
C VAL A 94 -4.00 12.22 10.58
N SER A 95 -4.39 11.81 11.79
CA SER A 95 -5.23 10.63 12.01
C SER A 95 -6.60 10.76 11.34
N PHE A 96 -7.21 11.94 11.42
CA PHE A 96 -8.44 12.24 10.71
C PHE A 96 -8.27 12.14 9.19
N GLY A 97 -7.21 12.74 8.64
CA GLY A 97 -6.90 12.67 7.21
C GLY A 97 -6.71 11.22 6.74
N VAL A 98 -5.99 10.40 7.51
CA VAL A 98 -5.83 8.96 7.25
C VAL A 98 -7.18 8.23 7.30
N ALA A 99 -8.03 8.52 8.28
CA ALA A 99 -9.34 7.89 8.44
C ALA A 99 -10.25 8.13 7.23
N LEU A 100 -10.15 9.28 6.55
CA LEU A 100 -10.93 9.55 5.34
C LEU A 100 -10.65 8.56 4.20
N PHE A 101 -9.43 8.06 4.09
CA PHE A 101 -9.07 7.04 3.09
C PHE A 101 -9.59 5.63 3.42
N PHE A 102 -10.05 5.39 4.65
CA PHE A 102 -10.73 4.15 5.00
C PHE A 102 -12.19 4.12 4.56
N ILE A 103 -12.85 5.28 4.44
CA ILE A 103 -14.30 5.34 4.14
C ILE A 103 -14.66 4.51 2.89
N PRO A 104 -13.92 4.59 1.77
CA PRO A 104 -14.18 3.73 0.61
C PRO A 104 -13.97 2.25 0.92
N ILE A 105 -12.95 1.89 1.70
CA ILE A 105 -12.61 0.51 2.05
C ILE A 105 -13.68 -0.15 2.92
N MET A 106 -14.36 0.61 3.78
CA MET A 106 -15.47 0.10 4.60
C MET A 106 -16.57 -0.56 3.75
N ARG A 107 -16.72 -0.14 2.49
CA ARG A 107 -17.67 -0.74 1.53
C ARG A 107 -17.42 -2.22 1.26
N LEU A 108 -16.18 -2.69 1.41
CA LEU A 108 -15.85 -4.12 1.28
C LEU A 108 -16.53 -4.96 2.37
N PHE A 109 -16.81 -4.36 3.53
CA PHE A 109 -17.25 -5.05 4.73
C PHE A 109 -18.73 -4.87 5.05
N VAL A 110 -19.45 -3.94 4.41
CA VAL A 110 -20.85 -3.60 4.73
C VAL A 110 -21.76 -4.83 4.88
N CYS A 111 -21.54 -5.84 4.04
CA CYS A 111 -22.37 -7.05 3.96
C CYS A 111 -21.76 -8.29 4.62
N ALA A 112 -20.61 -8.13 5.28
CA ALA A 112 -19.89 -9.21 5.93
C ALA A 112 -20.55 -9.64 7.24
N ARG A 113 -20.40 -10.92 7.62
CA ARG A 113 -20.98 -11.48 8.85
C ARG A 113 -20.51 -10.73 10.11
N PHE A 114 -19.31 -10.18 10.06
CA PHE A 114 -18.71 -9.41 11.15
C PHE A 114 -18.26 -8.02 10.71
N SER A 115 -19.11 -7.35 9.92
CA SER A 115 -18.84 -6.03 9.35
C SER A 115 -18.39 -4.98 10.38
N TYR A 116 -18.89 -5.04 11.61
CA TYR A 116 -18.51 -4.13 12.70
C TYR A 116 -17.02 -4.21 13.07
N PHE A 117 -16.34 -5.36 12.86
CA PHE A 117 -14.89 -5.46 13.08
C PHE A 117 -14.08 -4.60 12.10
N SER A 118 -14.66 -4.20 10.96
CA SER A 118 -13.98 -3.27 10.05
C SER A 118 -13.74 -1.88 10.67
N ILE A 119 -14.46 -1.52 11.74
CA ILE A 119 -14.22 -0.28 12.51
C ILE A 119 -12.90 -0.36 13.31
N LEU A 120 -12.44 -1.58 13.64
CA LEU A 120 -11.13 -1.78 14.30
C LEU A 120 -9.95 -1.65 13.33
N LEU A 121 -10.19 -1.76 12.02
CA LEU A 121 -9.14 -1.70 10.99
C LEU A 121 -8.42 -0.33 10.98
N PRO A 122 -9.10 0.84 10.99
CA PRO A 122 -8.44 2.13 11.16
C PRO A 122 -7.62 2.24 12.46
N ILE A 123 -8.14 1.73 13.58
CA ILE A 123 -7.49 1.81 14.89
C ILE A 123 -6.19 1.01 14.90
N LEU A 124 -6.24 -0.25 14.43
CA LEU A 124 -5.09 -1.14 14.35
C LEU A 124 -3.97 -0.54 13.46
N MET A 125 -4.38 0.19 12.43
CA MET A 125 -3.49 0.76 11.42
C MET A 125 -2.79 2.04 11.91
N VAL A 126 -3.53 2.92 12.59
CA VAL A 126 -2.97 4.14 13.19
C VAL A 126 -1.89 3.84 14.23
N LEU A 127 -1.97 2.69 14.91
CA LEU A 127 -0.97 2.26 15.89
C LEU A 127 0.40 1.88 15.28
N ILE A 128 0.49 1.65 13.97
CA ILE A 128 1.74 1.20 13.31
C ILE A 128 2.48 2.39 12.68
N SER A 129 1.82 3.08 11.73
CA SER A 129 2.23 4.36 11.12
C SER A 129 1.30 4.67 9.96
N TYR A 130 1.09 5.95 9.62
CA TYR A 130 0.31 6.33 8.44
C TYR A 130 0.84 5.71 7.13
N ARG A 131 2.16 5.49 7.01
CA ARG A 131 2.79 4.82 5.85
C ARG A 131 2.31 3.37 5.71
N ALA A 132 2.38 2.62 6.81
CA ALA A 132 1.87 1.25 6.90
C ALA A 132 0.37 1.21 6.56
N VAL A 133 -0.40 2.19 7.05
CA VAL A 133 -1.83 2.31 6.74
C VAL A 133 -2.09 2.40 5.23
N PHE A 134 -1.44 3.32 4.53
CA PHE A 134 -1.67 3.47 3.10
C PHE A 134 -1.30 2.21 2.32
N VAL A 135 -0.20 1.57 2.69
CA VAL A 135 0.19 0.29 2.11
C VAL A 135 -0.88 -0.79 2.32
N ALA A 136 -1.50 -0.88 3.50
CA ALA A 136 -2.64 -1.78 3.73
C ALA A 136 -3.84 -1.44 2.85
N LEU A 137 -4.21 -0.16 2.79
CA LEU A 137 -5.35 0.32 2.00
C LEU A 137 -5.18 0.06 0.51
N SER A 138 -3.93 0.09 0.01
CA SER A 138 -3.58 -0.07 -1.40
C SER A 138 -4.21 -1.32 -2.05
N VAL A 139 -4.15 -2.47 -1.38
CA VAL A 139 -4.74 -3.74 -1.82
C VAL A 139 -6.26 -3.72 -1.65
N GLY A 140 -6.76 -3.06 -0.61
CA GLY A 140 -8.20 -2.80 -0.45
C GLY A 140 -8.80 -2.06 -1.64
N TYR A 141 -8.09 -1.07 -2.19
CA TYR A 141 -8.55 -0.35 -3.39
C TYR A 141 -8.54 -1.24 -4.65
N VAL A 142 -7.62 -2.21 -4.76
CA VAL A 142 -7.67 -3.25 -5.81
C VAL A 142 -8.96 -4.06 -5.67
N PHE A 143 -9.30 -4.50 -4.46
CA PHE A 143 -10.55 -5.24 -4.23
C PHE A 143 -11.80 -4.42 -4.49
N LEU A 144 -11.82 -3.13 -4.13
CA LEU A 144 -12.95 -2.25 -4.48
C LEU A 144 -13.17 -2.18 -5.99
N TYR A 145 -12.09 -2.16 -6.77
CA TYR A 145 -12.17 -2.19 -8.22
C TYR A 145 -12.77 -3.49 -8.76
N PHE A 146 -12.32 -4.64 -8.25
CA PHE A 146 -12.76 -5.95 -8.71
C PHE A 146 -14.15 -6.36 -8.18
N LEU A 147 -14.47 -6.05 -6.92
CA LEU A 147 -15.66 -6.56 -6.23
C LEU A 147 -16.82 -5.56 -6.22
N CYS A 148 -16.56 -4.27 -6.09
CA CYS A 148 -17.61 -3.25 -5.97
C CYS A 148 -17.86 -2.51 -7.29
N ALA A 149 -16.91 -1.68 -7.74
CA ALA A 149 -17.10 -0.86 -8.92
C ALA A 149 -15.78 -0.64 -9.69
N ARG A 150 -15.81 -0.85 -11.01
CA ARG A 150 -14.64 -0.70 -11.92
C ARG A 150 -14.29 0.77 -12.20
N ARG A 151 -14.13 1.58 -11.15
CA ARG A 151 -13.79 3.01 -11.24
C ARG A 151 -12.28 3.17 -11.27
N THR A 152 -11.76 3.90 -12.26
CA THR A 152 -10.32 4.17 -12.44
C THR A 152 -9.68 4.80 -11.21
N ILE A 153 -10.43 5.62 -10.47
CA ILE A 153 -9.95 6.28 -9.25
C ILE A 153 -9.41 5.30 -8.20
N TYR A 154 -9.99 4.09 -8.10
CA TYR A 154 -9.48 3.07 -7.18
C TYR A 154 -8.13 2.51 -7.62
N LEU A 155 -7.91 2.34 -8.93
CA LEU A 155 -6.61 1.95 -9.46
C LEU A 155 -5.56 3.05 -9.25
N ILE A 156 -5.94 4.33 -9.39
CA ILE A 156 -5.05 5.46 -9.13
C ILE A 156 -4.62 5.49 -7.66
N PHE A 157 -5.55 5.42 -6.72
CA PHE A 157 -5.21 5.37 -5.29
C PHE A 157 -4.37 4.14 -4.94
N SER A 158 -4.75 2.98 -5.47
CA SER A 158 -3.96 1.77 -5.31
C SER A 158 -2.54 1.95 -5.82
N PHE A 159 -2.36 2.52 -7.02
CA PHE A 159 -1.05 2.77 -7.61
C PHE A 159 -0.18 3.64 -6.71
N VAL A 160 -0.70 4.80 -6.28
CA VAL A 160 0.02 5.74 -5.41
C VAL A 160 0.45 5.04 -4.11
N PHE A 161 -0.45 4.30 -3.46
CA PHE A 161 -0.15 3.65 -2.19
C PHE A 161 0.74 2.41 -2.31
N LEU A 162 0.56 1.59 -3.35
CA LEU A 162 1.44 0.44 -3.62
C LEU A 162 2.87 0.90 -3.85
N ASN A 163 3.07 2.07 -4.46
CA ASN A 163 4.38 2.63 -4.72
C ASN A 163 5.12 3.09 -3.46
N LEU A 164 4.50 3.12 -2.26
CA LEU A 164 5.19 3.46 -1.01
C LEU A 164 6.27 2.44 -0.62
N SER A 165 6.17 1.20 -1.10
CA SER A 165 7.22 0.18 -0.95
C SER A 165 7.28 -0.74 -2.16
N SER A 166 8.48 -1.08 -2.60
CA SER A 166 8.68 -2.11 -3.65
C SER A 166 8.02 -3.46 -3.32
N ALA A 167 8.00 -3.84 -2.04
CA ALA A 167 7.37 -5.08 -1.58
C ALA A 167 5.85 -5.03 -1.73
N SER A 168 5.23 -3.86 -1.49
CA SER A 168 3.81 -3.68 -1.76
C SER A 168 3.50 -3.66 -3.25
N VAL A 169 4.35 -3.06 -4.10
CA VAL A 169 4.18 -3.14 -5.57
C VAL A 169 4.14 -4.59 -6.03
N LEU A 170 5.04 -5.45 -5.54
CA LEU A 170 5.04 -6.89 -5.85
C LEU A 170 3.72 -7.57 -5.46
N ILE A 171 3.20 -7.30 -4.25
CA ILE A 171 1.87 -7.79 -3.83
C ILE A 171 0.78 -7.28 -4.77
N GLY A 172 0.80 -6.00 -5.13
CA GLY A 172 -0.15 -5.42 -6.07
C GLY A 172 -0.15 -6.15 -7.42
N VAL A 173 1.03 -6.38 -7.99
CA VAL A 173 1.19 -7.15 -9.23
C VAL A 173 0.60 -8.56 -9.06
N LEU A 174 0.96 -9.26 -7.99
CA LEU A 174 0.48 -10.62 -7.74
C LEU A 174 -1.04 -10.67 -7.60
N VAL A 175 -1.63 -9.82 -6.75
CA VAL A 175 -3.08 -9.73 -6.55
C VAL A 175 -3.79 -9.41 -7.87
N VAL A 176 -3.28 -8.45 -8.64
CA VAL A 176 -3.85 -8.11 -9.95
C VAL A 176 -3.75 -9.28 -10.91
N CYS A 177 -2.61 -9.94 -11.03
CA CYS A 177 -2.44 -11.09 -11.92
C CYS A 177 -3.38 -12.23 -11.53
N VAL A 178 -3.45 -12.58 -10.24
CA VAL A 178 -4.37 -13.60 -9.71
C VAL A 178 -5.81 -13.31 -10.13
N TYR A 179 -6.26 -12.07 -10.02
CA TYR A 179 -7.66 -11.70 -10.29
C TYR A 179 -7.94 -11.43 -11.77
N ALA A 180 -7.06 -10.70 -12.45
CA ALA A 180 -7.24 -10.27 -13.83
C ALA A 180 -7.24 -11.46 -14.78
N PHE A 181 -6.26 -12.36 -14.65
CA PHE A 181 -6.16 -13.54 -15.50
C PHE A 181 -7.22 -14.58 -15.19
N ARG A 182 -7.61 -14.75 -13.93
CA ARG A 182 -8.53 -15.82 -13.55
C ARG A 182 -10.00 -15.52 -13.86
N PHE A 183 -10.40 -14.25 -13.78
CA PHE A 183 -11.80 -13.85 -13.97
C PHE A 183 -12.08 -13.23 -15.35
N SER A 184 -11.10 -13.22 -16.26
CA SER A 184 -11.21 -12.61 -17.59
C SER A 184 -11.76 -11.16 -17.54
N VAL A 185 -11.40 -10.42 -16.48
CA VAL A 185 -11.88 -9.04 -16.21
C VAL A 185 -11.04 -7.99 -16.95
N TRP A 186 -10.23 -8.45 -17.92
CA TRP A 186 -9.26 -7.62 -18.59
C TRP A 186 -9.93 -6.44 -19.29
N ASN A 187 -9.38 -5.25 -19.04
CA ASN A 187 -9.72 -4.05 -19.78
C ASN A 187 -8.46 -3.17 -19.85
N TRP A 188 -8.46 -2.23 -20.78
CA TRP A 188 -7.28 -1.38 -21.01
C TRP A 188 -6.84 -0.61 -19.76
N ARG A 189 -7.75 -0.21 -18.86
CA ARG A 189 -7.41 0.52 -17.63
C ARG A 189 -6.62 -0.36 -16.66
N LEU A 190 -7.05 -1.62 -16.53
CA LEU A 190 -6.35 -2.63 -15.73
C LEU A 190 -5.00 -2.99 -16.36
N GLY A 191 -4.94 -3.08 -17.70
CA GLY A 191 -3.71 -3.30 -18.43
C GLY A 191 -2.69 -2.17 -18.22
N VAL A 192 -3.10 -0.92 -18.37
CA VAL A 192 -2.26 0.26 -18.08
C VAL A 192 -1.79 0.22 -16.63
N PHE A 193 -2.69 -0.01 -15.67
CA PHE A 193 -2.33 -0.12 -14.25
C PHE A 193 -1.27 -1.21 -13.99
N LEU A 194 -1.45 -2.40 -14.56
CA LEU A 194 -0.49 -3.50 -14.38
C LEU A 194 0.87 -3.18 -15.01
N VAL A 195 0.89 -2.62 -16.23
CA VAL A 195 2.14 -2.19 -16.88
C VAL A 195 2.84 -1.12 -16.03
N SER A 196 2.10 -0.14 -15.51
CA SER A 196 2.68 0.88 -14.61
C SER A 196 3.26 0.28 -13.34
N LEU A 197 2.61 -0.73 -12.73
CA LEU A 197 3.15 -1.43 -11.57
C LEU A 197 4.41 -2.24 -11.92
N LEU A 198 4.44 -2.92 -13.06
CA LEU A 198 5.61 -3.68 -13.52
C LEU A 198 6.80 -2.75 -13.78
N VAL A 199 6.59 -1.62 -14.46
CA VAL A 199 7.64 -0.62 -14.70
C VAL A 199 8.15 -0.07 -13.38
N SER A 200 7.25 0.32 -12.47
CA SER A 200 7.63 0.79 -11.13
C SER A 200 8.45 -0.25 -10.35
N PHE A 201 8.01 -1.52 -10.38
CA PHE A 201 8.72 -2.60 -9.72
C PHE A 201 10.12 -2.79 -10.29
N MET A 202 10.27 -2.80 -11.61
CA MET A 202 11.57 -2.98 -12.27
C MET A 202 12.54 -1.84 -11.95
N VAL A 203 12.08 -0.60 -12.01
CA VAL A 203 12.89 0.58 -11.66
C VAL A 203 13.31 0.51 -10.18
N SER A 204 12.38 0.19 -9.28
CA SER A 204 12.69 0.08 -7.86
C SER A 204 13.59 -1.12 -7.51
N LEU A 205 13.49 -2.22 -8.27
CA LEU A 205 14.34 -3.40 -8.11
C LEU A 205 15.77 -3.10 -8.59
N GLN A 206 15.91 -2.42 -9.73
CA GLN A 206 17.21 -1.98 -10.23
C GLN A 206 17.91 -1.08 -9.21
N ASP A 207 17.22 -0.07 -8.69
CA ASP A 207 17.78 0.82 -7.66
C ASP A 207 18.25 0.04 -6.42
N LYS A 208 17.43 -0.90 -5.94
CA LYS A 208 17.83 -1.78 -4.84
C LYS A 208 19.09 -2.57 -5.15
N ILE A 209 19.17 -3.18 -6.33
CA ILE A 209 20.34 -3.96 -6.74
C ILE A 209 21.59 -3.07 -6.77
N VAL A 210 21.52 -1.88 -7.39
CA VAL A 210 22.64 -0.93 -7.43
C VAL A 210 23.01 -0.48 -6.02
N GLY A 211 22.04 -0.16 -5.17
CA GLY A 211 22.27 0.23 -3.78
C GLY A 211 22.94 -0.85 -2.94
N PHE A 212 22.53 -2.11 -3.10
CA PHE A 212 23.17 -3.25 -2.44
C PHE A 212 24.61 -3.48 -2.93
N VAL A 213 24.85 -3.41 -4.23
CA VAL A 213 26.20 -3.61 -4.81
C VAL A 213 27.16 -2.49 -4.42
N SER A 214 26.66 -1.25 -4.35
CA SER A 214 27.45 -0.08 -3.98
C SER A 214 27.57 0.15 -2.46
N ALA A 215 26.94 -0.71 -1.65
CA ALA A 215 26.84 -0.56 -0.20
C ALA A 215 26.37 0.85 0.23
N SER A 216 25.47 1.45 -0.54
CA SER A 216 25.00 2.82 -0.29
C SER A 216 24.18 2.91 1.00
N ALA A 217 24.19 4.09 1.63
CA ALA A 217 23.49 4.33 2.89
C ALA A 217 22.00 3.96 2.76
N GLY A 218 21.50 3.15 3.69
CA GLY A 218 20.14 2.64 3.66
C GLY A 218 19.92 1.36 2.82
N TYR A 219 20.96 0.85 2.14
CA TYR A 219 20.94 -0.44 1.44
C TYR A 219 21.88 -1.50 2.03
N GLN A 220 22.62 -1.14 3.06
CA GLN A 220 23.57 -2.04 3.73
C GLN A 220 22.86 -3.19 4.47
N PRO A 221 23.45 -4.40 4.49
CA PRO A 221 22.94 -5.49 5.30
C PRO A 221 23.01 -5.13 6.79
N THR A 222 22.06 -5.63 7.57
CA THR A 222 21.98 -5.33 9.02
C THR A 222 23.12 -6.00 9.81
N VAL A 223 23.69 -7.08 9.25
CA VAL A 223 24.86 -7.77 9.80
C VAL A 223 25.90 -7.89 8.69
N PRO A 224 27.19 -7.61 8.95
CA PRO A 224 28.25 -7.87 7.99
C PRO A 224 28.33 -9.39 7.74
N ILE A 225 27.95 -9.81 6.54
CA ILE A 225 28.04 -11.21 6.10
C ILE A 225 29.16 -11.27 5.07
N GLU A 226 30.15 -12.14 5.31
CA GLU A 226 31.13 -12.52 4.29
C GLU A 226 30.41 -13.36 3.22
N GLY A 227 29.97 -12.69 2.17
CA GLY A 227 29.21 -13.30 1.07
C GLY A 227 28.27 -12.29 0.44
N SER A 228 28.69 -11.68 -0.68
CA SER A 228 27.86 -10.81 -1.49
C SER A 228 26.72 -11.61 -2.13
N GLY A 229 25.53 -11.60 -1.52
CA GLY A 229 24.41 -12.36 -2.05
C GLY A 229 23.13 -12.27 -1.24
N LEU A 230 22.11 -13.00 -1.72
CA LEU A 230 20.72 -13.05 -1.24
C LEU A 230 20.56 -13.10 0.29
N LEU A 231 21.54 -13.68 1.00
CA LEU A 231 21.60 -13.70 2.47
C LEU A 231 21.62 -12.30 3.09
N GLY A 232 22.38 -11.36 2.50
CA GLY A 232 22.42 -9.96 2.93
C GLY A 232 21.05 -9.27 2.80
N VAL A 233 20.27 -9.61 1.77
CA VAL A 233 18.90 -9.10 1.60
C VAL A 233 17.98 -9.64 2.69
N LEU A 234 18.12 -10.92 3.06
CA LEU A 234 17.31 -11.55 4.11
C LEU A 234 17.54 -10.95 5.50
N THR A 235 18.77 -10.47 5.79
CA THR A 235 19.03 -9.75 7.06
C THR A 235 18.23 -8.46 7.20
N ARG A 236 17.73 -7.90 6.08
CA ARG A 236 16.89 -6.70 6.08
C ARG A 236 15.39 -7.01 6.19
N SER A 237 15.01 -8.28 6.31
CA SER A 237 13.63 -8.63 6.60
C SER A 237 13.23 -8.05 7.96
N THR A 238 12.03 -7.48 8.05
CA THR A 238 11.59 -6.80 9.29
C THR A 238 11.50 -7.75 10.47
N ILE A 239 11.25 -9.04 10.24
CA ILE A 239 11.30 -10.06 11.30
C ILE A 239 12.73 -10.13 11.85
N PHE A 240 13.73 -10.32 10.99
CA PHE A 240 15.13 -10.41 11.41
C PHE A 240 15.60 -9.14 12.11
N THR A 241 15.39 -7.96 11.51
CA THR A 241 15.84 -6.69 12.08
C THR A 241 15.20 -6.43 13.45
N SER A 242 13.91 -6.73 13.63
CA SER A 242 13.22 -6.49 14.90
C SER A 242 13.80 -7.37 16.02
N PHE A 243 14.10 -8.65 15.76
CA PHE A 243 14.73 -9.52 16.76
C PHE A 243 16.17 -9.14 17.04
N TYR A 244 16.91 -8.70 16.01
CA TYR A 244 18.30 -8.26 16.15
C TYR A 244 18.43 -6.96 16.94
N GLU A 245 17.53 -5.98 16.72
CA GLU A 245 17.51 -4.69 17.39
C GLU A 245 16.83 -4.73 18.78
N GLY A 246 16.28 -5.88 19.19
CA GLY A 246 15.60 -6.06 20.48
C GLY A 246 14.14 -5.59 20.53
N ASP A 247 13.54 -5.21 19.39
CA ASP A 247 12.11 -4.92 19.25
C ASP A 247 11.28 -6.20 19.12
N TYR A 248 11.26 -6.99 20.20
CA TYR A 248 10.61 -8.31 20.22
C TYR A 248 9.10 -8.25 19.99
N ILE A 249 8.44 -7.16 20.38
CA ILE A 249 6.99 -6.99 20.21
C ILE A 249 6.68 -6.87 18.72
N ARG A 250 7.39 -5.99 18.00
CA ARG A 250 7.23 -5.85 16.56
C ARG A 250 7.58 -7.14 15.85
N GLY A 251 8.71 -7.77 16.16
CA GLY A 251 9.11 -9.06 15.59
C GLY A 251 8.03 -10.15 15.79
N GLY A 252 7.47 -10.24 17.00
CA GLY A 252 6.39 -11.16 17.35
C GLY A 252 5.11 -10.92 16.56
N ILE A 253 4.69 -9.66 16.35
CA ILE A 253 3.49 -9.35 15.53
C ILE A 253 3.66 -9.86 14.09
N TYR A 254 4.81 -9.65 13.47
CA TYR A 254 5.07 -10.12 12.11
C TYR A 254 5.13 -11.65 12.04
N LEU A 255 5.66 -12.31 13.08
CA LEU A 255 5.67 -13.77 13.18
C LEU A 255 4.24 -14.33 13.30
N VAL A 256 3.37 -13.71 14.11
CA VAL A 256 1.95 -14.07 14.23
C VAL A 256 1.23 -13.90 12.89
N LEU A 257 1.50 -12.81 12.17
CA LEU A 257 0.95 -12.60 10.83
C LEU A 257 1.42 -13.69 9.84
N LEU A 258 2.70 -14.09 9.89
CA LEU A 258 3.22 -15.18 9.06
C LEU A 258 2.51 -16.50 9.37
N PHE A 259 2.38 -16.86 10.64
CA PHE A 259 1.65 -18.07 11.04
C PHE A 259 0.17 -18.02 10.66
N ALA A 260 -0.49 -16.87 10.78
CA ALA A 260 -1.87 -16.69 10.33
C ALA A 260 -2.00 -16.91 8.81
N VAL A 261 -1.09 -16.34 8.01
CA VAL A 261 -1.05 -16.55 6.56
C VAL A 261 -0.85 -18.03 6.22
N LEU A 262 0.11 -18.70 6.87
CA LEU A 262 0.34 -20.14 6.69
C LEU A 262 -0.89 -20.97 7.07
N LEU A 263 -1.55 -20.66 8.18
CA LEU A 263 -2.78 -21.33 8.61
C LEU A 263 -3.90 -21.16 7.57
N ILE A 264 -4.06 -19.96 6.99
CA ILE A 264 -5.07 -19.73 5.95
C ILE A 264 -4.74 -20.53 4.69
N VAL A 265 -3.46 -20.56 4.29
CA VAL A 265 -3.00 -21.38 3.15
C VAL A 265 -3.32 -22.85 3.40
N LEU A 266 -2.97 -23.41 4.56
CA LEU A 266 -3.26 -24.80 4.91
C LEU A 266 -4.78 -25.07 4.95
N SER A 267 -5.55 -24.20 5.59
CA SER A 267 -7.02 -24.29 5.67
C SER A 267 -7.66 -24.29 4.28
N SER A 268 -7.07 -23.56 3.33
CA SER A 268 -7.53 -23.49 1.95
C SER A 268 -7.37 -24.79 1.17
N LEU A 269 -6.39 -25.63 1.55
CA LEU A 269 -6.20 -26.95 0.97
C LEU A 269 -7.34 -27.89 1.39
N CYS A 270 -7.80 -27.76 2.63
CA CYS A 270 -8.88 -28.58 3.19
C CYS A 270 -10.29 -28.08 2.83
N VAL A 271 -10.49 -26.77 2.71
CA VAL A 271 -11.81 -26.17 2.51
C VAL A 271 -11.89 -25.50 1.12
N PRO A 272 -12.61 -26.09 0.14
CA PRO A 272 -12.70 -25.56 -1.21
C PRO A 272 -13.17 -24.10 -1.30
N LYS A 273 -14.04 -23.68 -0.36
CA LYS A 273 -14.56 -22.30 -0.28
C LYS A 273 -13.47 -21.27 0.06
N LEU A 274 -12.36 -21.69 0.67
CA LEU A 274 -11.26 -20.82 1.10
C LEU A 274 -10.10 -20.79 0.11
N ARG A 275 -10.13 -21.60 -0.96
CA ARG A 275 -9.03 -21.71 -1.93
C ARG A 275 -8.58 -20.34 -2.47
N GLY A 276 -9.51 -19.38 -2.65
CA GLY A 276 -9.18 -18.06 -3.18
C GLY A 276 -8.26 -17.26 -2.28
N TYR A 277 -8.54 -17.28 -0.98
CA TYR A 277 -7.64 -16.74 0.02
C TYR A 277 -6.33 -17.52 0.05
N GLY A 278 -6.39 -18.85 0.00
CA GLY A 278 -5.21 -19.70 -0.08
C GLY A 278 -4.22 -19.30 -1.15
N PHE A 279 -4.70 -19.14 -2.38
CA PHE A 279 -3.86 -18.77 -3.51
C PHE A 279 -3.28 -17.35 -3.38
N LEU A 280 -4.10 -16.39 -2.94
CA LEU A 280 -3.63 -15.02 -2.69
C LEU A 280 -2.54 -14.99 -1.61
N PHE A 281 -2.75 -15.70 -0.50
CA PHE A 281 -1.81 -15.72 0.62
C PHE A 281 -0.54 -16.50 0.29
N PHE A 282 -0.66 -17.60 -0.45
CA PHE A 282 0.50 -18.34 -0.97
C PHE A 282 1.37 -17.46 -1.87
N ALA A 283 0.75 -16.75 -2.82
CA ALA A 283 1.47 -15.82 -3.69
C ALA A 283 2.18 -14.70 -2.89
N SER A 284 1.63 -14.30 -1.75
CA SER A 284 2.22 -13.25 -0.90
C SER A 284 3.34 -13.70 0.05
N LEU A 285 3.59 -15.00 0.20
CA LEU A 285 4.64 -15.51 1.11
C LEU A 285 6.04 -14.93 0.88
N PRO A 286 6.52 -14.71 -0.36
CA PRO A 286 7.83 -14.12 -0.61
C PRO A 286 8.03 -12.76 0.07
N VAL A 287 6.96 -12.04 0.37
CA VAL A 287 7.01 -10.68 0.92
C VAL A 287 7.40 -10.65 2.39
N PHE A 288 7.19 -11.74 3.13
CA PHE A 288 7.67 -11.87 4.52
C PHE A 288 9.21 -11.91 4.61
N PHE A 289 9.86 -12.27 3.51
CA PHE A 289 11.32 -12.30 3.39
C PHE A 289 11.90 -10.99 2.84
N LEU A 290 11.04 -10.04 2.47
CA LEU A 290 11.41 -8.70 2.00
C LEU A 290 11.08 -7.65 3.09
N GLU A 291 11.35 -6.38 2.80
CA GLU A 291 11.03 -5.26 3.70
C GLU A 291 9.56 -5.29 4.17
N GLY A 292 9.35 -5.17 5.49
CA GLY A 292 8.10 -5.53 6.16
C GLY A 292 6.86 -4.72 5.81
N LEU A 293 6.98 -3.59 5.11
CA LEU A 293 5.79 -2.85 4.63
C LEU A 293 4.93 -3.70 3.69
N GLY A 294 5.52 -4.64 2.96
CA GLY A 294 4.73 -5.54 2.13
C GLY A 294 3.80 -6.46 2.95
N VAL A 295 4.22 -6.93 4.13
CA VAL A 295 3.35 -7.74 5.01
C VAL A 295 2.11 -6.97 5.45
N VAL A 296 2.26 -5.67 5.67
CA VAL A 296 1.15 -4.77 6.05
C VAL A 296 0.08 -4.69 4.95
N ALA A 297 0.46 -4.85 3.67
CA ALA A 297 -0.47 -4.90 2.54
C ALA A 297 -1.47 -6.08 2.64
N LEU A 298 -1.16 -7.09 3.46
CA LEU A 298 -2.01 -8.27 3.65
C LEU A 298 -3.10 -8.09 4.69
N ILE A 299 -3.08 -7.02 5.49
CA ILE A 299 -4.04 -6.86 6.59
C ILE A 299 -5.47 -6.71 6.08
N VAL A 300 -5.71 -5.96 4.99
CA VAL A 300 -7.06 -5.88 4.40
C VAL A 300 -7.55 -7.25 3.91
N PRO A 301 -6.78 -8.04 3.12
CA PRO A 301 -7.14 -9.42 2.81
C PRO A 301 -7.39 -10.30 4.05
N ILE A 302 -6.61 -10.18 5.12
CA ILE A 302 -6.79 -10.93 6.36
C ILE A 302 -8.13 -10.56 7.01
N PHE A 303 -8.45 -9.26 7.10
CA PHE A 303 -9.74 -8.81 7.61
C PHE A 303 -10.90 -9.29 6.73
N MET A 304 -10.74 -9.28 5.40
CA MET A 304 -11.74 -9.83 4.49
C MET A 304 -11.98 -11.32 4.78
N PHE A 305 -10.91 -12.10 5.01
CA PHE A 305 -11.00 -13.51 5.41
C PHE A 305 -11.76 -13.68 6.74
N VAL A 306 -11.38 -12.94 7.79
CA VAL A 306 -12.04 -13.00 9.12
C VAL A 306 -13.51 -12.61 9.04
N CYS A 307 -13.81 -11.56 8.27
CA CYS A 307 -15.17 -11.09 8.02
C CYS A 307 -15.98 -12.01 7.10
N GLN A 308 -15.38 -13.11 6.60
CA GLN A 308 -15.99 -14.06 5.67
C GLN A 308 -16.48 -13.41 4.37
N VAL A 309 -15.74 -12.39 3.90
CA VAL A 309 -15.97 -11.83 2.58
C VAL A 309 -15.73 -12.94 1.54
N PRO A 310 -16.70 -13.28 0.70
CA PRO A 310 -16.54 -14.34 -0.27
C PRO A 310 -15.46 -13.97 -1.30
N LEU A 311 -14.50 -14.88 -1.48
CA LEU A 311 -13.37 -14.71 -2.38
C LEU A 311 -13.25 -15.96 -3.25
N SER A 312 -14.13 -16.02 -4.26
CA SER A 312 -14.24 -17.18 -5.13
C SER A 312 -13.09 -17.25 -6.14
N ILE A 313 -12.58 -18.46 -6.44
CA ILE A 313 -11.68 -18.71 -7.58
C ILE A 313 -12.41 -19.08 -8.86
N ASN A 314 -13.63 -19.61 -8.76
CA ASN A 314 -14.38 -20.03 -9.95
C ASN A 314 -15.06 -18.82 -10.59
N GLU A 315 -14.94 -18.71 -11.91
CA GLU A 315 -15.48 -17.60 -12.70
C GLU A 315 -16.99 -17.44 -12.53
N GLY A 316 -17.75 -18.55 -12.56
CA GLY A 316 -19.19 -18.53 -12.29
C GLY A 316 -19.56 -18.02 -10.88
N HIS A 317 -18.76 -18.37 -9.88
CA HIS A 317 -18.92 -17.90 -8.51
C HIS A 317 -18.39 -16.47 -8.29
N TYR A 318 -17.47 -15.97 -9.12
CA TYR A 318 -17.03 -14.58 -9.11
C TYR A 318 -18.14 -13.64 -9.59
N LEU A 319 -18.85 -14.01 -10.67
CA LEU A 319 -20.02 -13.26 -11.11
C LEU A 319 -21.09 -13.21 -10.02
N LEU A 320 -21.32 -14.34 -9.32
CA LEU A 320 -22.22 -14.39 -8.16
C LEU A 320 -21.74 -13.51 -7.00
N THR A 321 -20.44 -13.53 -6.68
CA THR A 321 -19.83 -12.70 -5.63
C THR A 321 -19.99 -11.21 -5.96
N ARG A 322 -19.72 -10.83 -7.20
CA ARG A 322 -19.87 -9.45 -7.68
C ARG A 322 -21.33 -9.02 -7.73
N LYS A 323 -22.23 -9.92 -8.17
CA LYS A 323 -23.67 -9.68 -8.18
C LYS A 323 -24.18 -9.49 -6.75
N TRP A 324 -23.74 -10.31 -5.80
CA TRP A 324 -24.02 -10.16 -4.38
C TRP A 324 -23.58 -8.80 -3.83
N TYR A 325 -22.36 -8.34 -4.18
CA TYR A 325 -21.88 -7.00 -3.82
C TYR A 325 -22.73 -5.89 -4.45
N LYS A 326 -23.10 -6.04 -5.73
CA LYS A 326 -23.87 -5.04 -6.48
C LYS A 326 -25.31 -4.93 -5.96
N GLU A 327 -26.02 -6.04 -5.82
CA GLU A 327 -27.41 -6.11 -5.35
C GLU A 327 -27.53 -5.53 -3.94
N ARG A 328 -26.61 -5.88 -3.03
CA ARG A 328 -26.65 -5.33 -1.67
C ARG A 328 -26.18 -3.89 -1.56
N TYR A 329 -25.26 -3.45 -2.43
CA TYR A 329 -24.89 -2.04 -2.52
C TYR A 329 -26.09 -1.19 -2.95
N GLU A 330 -26.81 -1.62 -3.99
CA GLU A 330 -28.01 -0.94 -4.47
C GLU A 330 -29.12 -0.88 -3.40
N GLN A 331 -29.27 -1.92 -2.56
CA GLN A 331 -30.23 -1.94 -1.45
C GLN A 331 -29.92 -0.97 -0.29
N HIS A 332 -28.65 -0.61 -0.07
CA HIS A 332 -28.24 0.26 1.04
C HIS A 332 -27.89 1.70 0.60
N SER A 333 -27.94 1.95 -0.71
CA SER A 333 -27.69 3.28 -1.32
C SER A 333 -28.99 4.00 -1.72
N GLY A 334 -30.14 3.39 -1.41
CA GLY A 334 -31.49 3.89 -1.71
C GLY A 334 -31.96 4.96 -0.75
#